data_AF-A0A017RRK8-F1
#
_entry.id   AF-A0A017RRK8-F1
#
_cell.length_a   1.000
_cell.length_b   1.000
_cell.length_c   1.000
_cell.angle_alpha   90.00
_cell.angle_beta   90.00
_cell.angle_gamma   90.00
#
_symmetry.space_group_name_H-M   'P 1'
#
loop_
_entity.id
_entity.type
_entity.pdbx_description
1 polymer ?
#
loop_
_entity_poly.entity_id
_entity_poly.type
_entity_poly.pdbx_seq_one_letter_code
_entity_poly.pdbx_strand_id
1 'polypeptide(L)' 'NHGFIDGNKRIGVAIMILLCKTNNIELNYTQEELINLGLGIAEGKFNENNIYEWIMRHKR' A
#
# COMPACT_ATOMS: atom_id res chain seq x y z
N ASN A 1 -9.10 -9.61 8.64
CA ASN A 1 -10.12 -8.63 9.06
C ASN A 1 -10.97 -8.19 7.87
N HIS A 2 -12.29 -8.14 8.04
CA HIS A 2 -13.26 -7.64 7.06
C HIS A 2 -14.15 -6.59 7.73
N GLY A 3 -13.56 -5.45 8.10
CA GLY A 3 -14.27 -4.40 8.84
C GLY A 3 -15.22 -3.56 7.98
N PHE A 4 -15.08 -3.62 6.66
CA PHE A 4 -15.91 -2.93 5.68
C PHE A 4 -16.69 -3.92 4.81
N ILE A 5 -17.87 -3.49 4.34
CA ILE A 5 -18.72 -4.25 3.40
C ILE A 5 -17.97 -4.55 2.10
N ASP A 6 -17.17 -3.60 1.62
CA ASP A 6 -16.22 -3.75 0.50
C ASP A 6 -15.02 -2.82 0.72
N GLY A 7 -13.95 -3.00 -0.06
CA GLY A 7 -12.85 -2.04 -0.14
C GLY A 7 -11.78 -2.18 0.95
N ASN A 8 -11.87 -3.19 1.82
CA ASN A 8 -10.89 -3.46 2.88
C ASN A 8 -9.42 -3.41 2.40
N LYS A 9 -9.14 -3.90 1.19
CA LYS A 9 -7.80 -3.88 0.59
C LYS A 9 -7.39 -2.49 0.08
N ARG A 10 -8.32 -1.76 -0.56
CA ARG A 10 -8.10 -0.38 -1.04
C ARG A 10 -7.86 0.58 0.12
N ILE A 11 -8.65 0.48 1.19
CA ILE A 11 -8.45 1.30 2.39
C ILE A 11 -7.15 0.96 3.11
N GLY A 12 -6.72 -0.32 3.10
CA GLY A 12 -5.43 -0.73 3.66
C GLY A 12 -4.24 -0.04 2.99
N VAL A 13 -4.24 0.05 1.65
CA VAL A 13 -3.22 0.79 0.91
C VAL A 13 -3.26 2.29 1.24
N ALA A 14 -4.45 2.89 1.30
CA ALA A 14 -4.58 4.30 1.64
C ALA A 14 -4.06 4.61 3.05
N ILE A 15 -4.35 3.75 4.02
CA ILE A 15 -3.84 3.86 5.40
C ILE A 15 -2.32 3.73 5.42
N MET A 16 -1.74 2.80 4.66
CA MET A 16 -0.29 2.62 4.56
C MET A 16 0.41 3.89 4.05
N ILE A 17 -0.11 4.50 2.97
CA ILE A 17 0.41 5.79 2.46
C ILE A 17 0.25 6.91 3.49
N LEU A 18 -0.92 6.99 4.16
CA LEU A 18 -1.17 7.99 5.19
C LEU A 18 -0.17 7.86 6.33
N LEU A 19 0.07 6.63 6.83
CA LEU A 19 1.02 6.36 7.90
C LEU A 19 2.45 6.73 7.51
N CYS A 20 2.89 6.42 6.29
CA CYS A 20 4.20 6.87 5.81
C CYS A 20 4.29 8.40 5.85
N LYS A 21 3.29 9.10 5.31
CA LYS A 21 3.25 10.57 5.32
C LYS A 21 3.25 11.16 6.74
N THR A 22 2.48 10.61 7.67
CA THR A 22 2.45 11.12 9.06
C THR A 22 3.75 10.86 9.81
N ASN A 23 4.55 9.89 9.37
CA ASN A 23 5.86 9.56 9.94
C ASN A 23 7.03 10.16 9.15
N ASN A 24 6.79 11.17 8.30
CA ASN A 24 7.80 11.82 7.47
C ASN A 24 8.56 10.85 6.54
N ILE A 25 7.91 9.75 6.13
CA ILE A 25 8.41 8.87 5.09
C ILE A 25 7.77 9.35 3.78
N GLU A 26 8.54 10.12 3.01
CA GLU A 26 8.11 10.57 1.68
C GLU A 26 8.26 9.44 0.67
N LEU A 27 7.17 9.16 -0.05
CA LEU A 27 7.15 8.14 -1.10
C LEU A 27 6.96 8.80 -2.46
N ASN A 28 7.71 8.33 -3.45
CA ASN A 28 7.65 8.73 -4.83
C ASN A 28 7.22 7.54 -5.69
N TYR A 29 5.94 7.52 -6.08
CA TYR A 29 5.35 6.47 -6.89
C TYR A 29 4.38 7.07 -7.90
N THR A 30 4.16 6.33 -8.98
CA THR A 30 3.14 6.61 -9.99
C THR A 30 1.79 6.03 -9.59
N GLN A 31 0.71 6.54 -10.19
CA GLN A 31 -0.63 5.98 -9.97
C GLN A 31 -0.70 4.50 -10.38
N GLU A 32 -0.01 4.12 -11.45
CA GLU A 32 0.04 2.74 -11.92
C GLU A 32 0.70 1.82 -10.89
N GLU A 33 1.82 2.22 -10.28
CA GLU A 33 2.48 1.45 -9.22
C GLU A 33 1.59 1.26 -7.99
N LEU A 34 0.83 2.30 -7.62
CA LEU A 34 -0.12 2.22 -6.50
C LEU A 34 -1.30 1.28 -6.80
N ILE A 35 -1.84 1.33 -8.03
CA ILE A 35 -2.89 0.43 -8.49
C ILE A 35 -2.40 -1.01 -8.47
N ASN A 36 -1.21 -1.26 -9.02
CA ASN A 36 -0.59 -2.59 -9.06
C ASN A 36 -0.34 -3.14 -7.65
N LEU A 37 0.13 -2.30 -6.71
CA LEU A 37 0.25 -2.69 -5.31
C LEU A 37 -1.10 -3.11 -4.72
N GLY A 38 -2.13 -2.29 -4.90
CA GLY A 38 -3.47 -2.56 -4.37
C GLY A 38 -4.12 -3.82 -4.93
N LEU A 39 -3.98 -4.06 -6.25
CA LEU A 39 -4.46 -5.26 -6.91
C LEU A 39 -3.68 -6.51 -6.44
N GLY A 40 -2.35 -6.44 -6.35
CA GLY A 40 -1.53 -7.56 -5.87
C GLY A 40 -1.83 -7.95 -4.42
N ILE A 41 -2.08 -6.98 -3.54
CA ILE A 41 -2.57 -7.26 -2.17
C ILE A 41 -3.98 -7.88 -2.23
N ALA A 42 -4.85 -7.37 -3.10
CA ALA A 42 -6.21 -7.87 -3.21
C ALA A 42 -6.31 -9.31 -3.71
N GLU A 43 -5.39 -9.71 -4.58
CA GLU A 43 -5.23 -11.07 -5.10
C GLU A 43 -4.45 -12.00 -4.15
N GLY A 44 -3.89 -11.47 -3.05
CA GLY A 44 -3.05 -12.24 -2.13
C GLY A 44 -1.65 -12.54 -2.65
N LYS A 45 -1.21 -11.87 -3.73
CA LYS A 45 0.13 -12.00 -4.30
C LYS A 45 1.20 -11.28 -3.49
N PHE A 46 0.82 -10.22 -2.77
CA PHE A 46 1.73 -9.44 -1.94
C PHE A 46 1.46 -9.68 -0.46
N ASN A 47 2.52 -10.02 0.25
CA ASN A 47 2.55 -10.11 1.70
C ASN A 47 3.22 -8.87 2.32
N GLU A 48 3.37 -8.88 3.64
CA GLU A 48 3.97 -7.77 4.39
C GLU A 48 5.40 -7.44 3.93
N ASN A 49 6.23 -8.44 3.63
CA ASN A 49 7.58 -8.21 3.10
C ASN A 49 7.55 -7.53 1.73
N ASN A 50 6.61 -7.90 0.85
CA ASN A 50 6.47 -7.21 -0.44
C ASN A 50 6.05 -5.75 -0.27
N ILE A 51 5.18 -5.46 0.70
CA ILE A 51 4.77 -4.08 1.02
C ILE A 51 5.95 -3.29 1.58
N TYR A 52 6.73 -3.88 2.49
CA TYR A 52 7.94 -3.27 3.03
C TYR A 52 8.94 -2.93 1.92
N GLU A 53 9.27 -3.89 1.05
CA GLU A 53 10.17 -3.68 -0.08
C GLU A 53 9.64 -2.61 -1.05
N TRP A 54 8.31 -2.57 -1.27
CA TRP A 54 7.68 -1.53 -2.07
C TRP A 54 7.89 -0.14 -1.43
N ILE A 55 7.64 0.01 -0.13
CA ILE A 55 7.88 1.26 0.60
C ILE A 55 9.34 1.68 0.48
N MET A 56 10.29 0.75 0.72
CA MET A 56 11.72 1.05 0.68
C MET A 56 12.20 1.46 -0.72
N ARG A 57 11.64 0.85 -1.78
CA ARG A 57 11.96 1.20 -3.17
C ARG A 57 11.48 2.59 -3.56
N HIS A 58 10.34 3.01 -3.05
CA HIS A 58 9.72 4.30 -3.40
C HIS A 58 10.04 5.40 -2.40
N LYS A 59 10.73 5.10 -1.29
CA LYS A 59 11.15 6.09 -0.31
C LYS A 59 12.16 7.06 -0.94
N ARG A 60 11.94 8.36 -0.75
CA ARG A 60 12.90 9.42 -1.10
C ARG A 60 14.01 9.56 -0.05
#